data_AF-A0A9Q0W930-F1
#
_entry.id   AF-A0A9Q0W930-F1
#
_cell.length_a   1.000
_cell.length_b   1.000
_cell.length_c   1.000
_cell.angle_alpha   90.00
_cell.angle_beta   90.00
_cell.angle_gamma   90.00
#
_symmetry.space_group_name_H-M   'P 1'
#
loop_
_entity.id
_entity.type
_entity.pdbx_description
1 polymer ?
#
loop_
_entity_poly.entity_id
_entity_poly.type
_entity_poly.pdbx_seq_one_letter_code
_entity_poly.pdbx_strand_id
1 'polypeptide(L)'
;MRIYDTFVIVLLCLIRGAIGEQCGSQAGGQTCPNNLCCSQFGWCGDTDDYCSPSKNCQSNCKGGGGGGESASNVRATYHLYNPQDNGWDLNAVSAYCSTWDASKPYSWRSKVWLDCFLWPCWSSRPSFLRQSA
;
A
#
# COMPACT_ATOMS: atom_id res chain seq x y z
N MET A 1 -13.13 -52.50 -23.51
CA MET A 1 -13.40 -51.06 -23.64
C MET A 1 -13.22 -50.31 -22.31
N ARG A 2 -13.57 -50.87 -21.15
CA ARG A 2 -13.42 -50.21 -19.82
C ARG A 2 -11.98 -49.91 -19.36
N ILE A 3 -11.00 -50.69 -19.82
CA ILE A 3 -9.58 -50.55 -19.44
C ILE A 3 -8.90 -49.35 -20.13
N TYR A 4 -9.28 -49.06 -21.38
CA TYR A 4 -8.72 -47.93 -22.12
C TYR A 4 -9.25 -46.60 -21.56
N ASP A 5 -10.53 -46.53 -21.17
CA ASP A 5 -11.08 -45.34 -20.50
C ASP A 5 -10.37 -45.05 -19.18
N THR A 6 -10.10 -46.06 -18.35
CA THR A 6 -9.36 -45.86 -17.10
C THR A 6 -7.91 -45.43 -17.35
N PHE A 7 -7.25 -45.98 -18.36
CA PHE A 7 -5.89 -45.57 -18.73
C PHE A 7 -5.85 -44.14 -19.26
N VAL A 8 -6.83 -43.74 -20.08
CA VAL A 8 -6.97 -42.37 -20.59
C VAL A 8 -7.26 -41.38 -19.46
N ILE A 9 -8.12 -41.74 -18.49
CA ILE A 9 -8.42 -40.90 -17.32
C ILE A 9 -7.18 -40.74 -16.42
N VAL A 10 -6.41 -41.82 -16.18
CA VAL A 10 -5.17 -41.76 -15.39
C VAL A 10 -4.08 -40.95 -16.12
N LEU A 11 -3.93 -41.10 -17.43
CA LEU A 11 -3.03 -40.28 -18.26
C LEU A 11 -3.42 -38.80 -18.26
N LEU A 12 -4.72 -38.49 -18.30
CA LEU A 12 -5.25 -37.11 -18.20
C LEU A 12 -5.02 -36.49 -16.81
N CYS A 13 -4.99 -37.29 -15.74
CA CYS A 13 -4.67 -36.81 -14.39
C CYS A 13 -3.17 -36.52 -14.20
N LEU A 14 -2.29 -37.32 -14.81
CA LEU A 14 -0.83 -37.17 -14.68
C LEU A 14 -0.27 -35.96 -15.44
N ILE A 15 -0.94 -35.47 -16.47
CA ILE A 15 -0.54 -34.28 -17.24
C ILE A 15 -1.00 -32.95 -16.61
N ARG A 16 -1.79 -32.98 -15.53
CA ARG A 16 -2.12 -31.79 -14.73
C ARG A 16 -1.01 -31.50 -13.72
N GLY A 17 0.19 -31.21 -14.22
CA GLY A 17 1.23 -30.59 -13.42
C GLY A 17 0.74 -29.20 -13.00
N ALA A 18 0.31 -29.05 -11.75
CA ALA A 18 0.02 -27.75 -11.17
C ALA A 18 1.35 -27.02 -11.02
N ILE A 19 1.69 -26.16 -11.99
CA ILE A 19 2.50 -24.98 -11.70
C ILE A 19 1.65 -24.14 -10.75
N GLY A 20 1.83 -24.36 -9.44
CA GLY A 20 1.16 -23.59 -8.42
C GLY A 20 1.68 -22.16 -8.49
N GLU A 21 0.76 -21.20 -8.54
CA GLU A 21 1.13 -19.80 -8.42
C GLU A 21 1.85 -19.59 -7.07
N GLN A 22 2.92 -18.80 -7.08
CA GLN A 22 3.81 -18.59 -5.94
C GLN A 22 3.25 -17.58 -4.92
N CYS A 23 2.36 -16.70 -5.36
CA CYS A 23 1.83 -15.62 -4.56
C CYS A 23 0.45 -15.16 -5.07
N GLY A 24 -0.18 -14.27 -4.29
CA GLY A 24 -1.42 -13.61 -4.69
C GLY A 24 -2.66 -14.46 -4.44
N SER A 25 -3.81 -13.96 -4.91
CA SER A 25 -5.12 -14.62 -4.76
C SER A 25 -5.12 -16.08 -5.27
N GLN A 26 -4.29 -16.36 -6.27
CA GLN A 26 -4.14 -17.68 -6.86
C GLN A 26 -3.42 -18.68 -5.94
N ALA A 27 -2.55 -18.17 -5.06
CA ALA A 27 -1.83 -18.93 -4.04
C ALA A 27 -2.50 -18.81 -2.66
N GLY A 28 -3.79 -18.47 -2.59
CA GLY A 28 -4.50 -18.26 -1.32
C GLY A 28 -4.05 -17.01 -0.55
N GLY A 29 -3.53 -16.01 -1.24
CA GLY A 29 -3.05 -14.76 -0.65
C GLY A 29 -1.63 -14.81 -0.12
N GLN A 30 -0.82 -15.83 -0.49
CA GLN A 30 0.58 -15.88 -0.08
C GLN A 30 1.38 -14.72 -0.66
N THR A 31 2.32 -14.19 0.13
CA THR A 31 3.27 -13.17 -0.27
C THR A 31 4.59 -13.80 -0.67
N CYS A 32 5.29 -13.16 -1.60
CA CYS A 32 6.59 -13.64 -2.03
C CYS A 32 7.66 -13.56 -0.92
N PRO A 33 8.59 -14.54 -0.86
CA PRO A 33 9.76 -14.46 0.00
C PRO A 33 10.68 -13.30 -0.42
N ASN A 34 11.55 -12.85 0.50
CA ASN A 34 12.50 -11.74 0.28
C ASN A 34 11.85 -10.39 -0.10
N ASN A 35 10.58 -10.18 0.24
CA ASN A 35 9.83 -8.97 -0.12
C ASN A 35 9.77 -8.72 -1.64
N LEU A 36 9.83 -9.77 -2.45
CA LEU A 36 9.63 -9.67 -3.90
C LEU A 36 8.19 -9.26 -4.21
N CYS A 37 8.01 -8.68 -5.39
CA CYS A 37 6.71 -8.25 -5.88
C CYS A 37 5.93 -9.45 -6.41
N CYS A 38 4.63 -9.47 -6.11
CA CYS A 38 3.72 -10.45 -6.68
C CYS A 38 3.04 -9.86 -7.91
N SER A 39 3.31 -10.44 -9.07
CA SER A 39 2.65 -10.03 -10.31
C SER A 39 1.15 -10.38 -10.28
N GLN A 40 0.40 -9.82 -11.22
CA GLN A 40 -1.01 -10.18 -11.42
C GLN A 40 -1.23 -11.67 -11.70
N PHE A 41 -0.20 -12.36 -12.18
CA PHE A 41 -0.25 -13.78 -12.51
C PHE A 41 0.14 -14.66 -11.32
N GLY A 42 0.51 -14.10 -10.17
CA GLY A 42 0.89 -14.88 -8.99
C GLY A 42 2.34 -15.38 -9.01
N TRP A 43 3.22 -14.67 -9.73
CA TRP A 43 4.66 -14.96 -9.77
C TRP A 43 5.46 -13.91 -9.02
N CYS A 44 6.58 -14.36 -8.42
CA CYS A 44 7.46 -13.51 -7.63
C CYS A 44 8.63 -12.96 -8.47
N GLY A 45 8.86 -11.65 -8.41
CA GLY A 45 9.98 -11.00 -9.08
C GLY A 45 10.20 -9.56 -8.61
N ASP A 46 11.31 -8.94 -9.04
CA ASP A 46 11.68 -7.56 -8.67
C ASP A 46 11.66 -6.57 -9.86
N THR A 47 11.41 -7.06 -11.08
CA THR A 47 11.34 -6.21 -12.27
C THR A 47 10.02 -5.44 -12.34
N ASP A 48 9.98 -4.42 -13.19
CA ASP A 48 8.80 -3.54 -13.32
C ASP A 48 7.52 -4.32 -13.65
N ASP A 49 7.60 -5.38 -14.46
CA ASP A 49 6.42 -6.19 -14.80
C ASP A 49 5.78 -6.90 -13.60
N TYR A 50 6.55 -7.18 -12.54
CA TYR A 50 6.06 -7.78 -11.30
C TYR A 50 5.65 -6.72 -10.28
N CYS A 51 6.37 -5.60 -10.26
CA CYS A 51 6.22 -4.58 -9.22
C CYS A 51 5.31 -3.41 -9.62
N SER A 52 5.02 -3.19 -10.90
CA SER A 52 4.32 -1.99 -11.37
C SER A 52 2.83 -2.04 -11.01
N PRO A 53 2.28 -1.02 -10.32
CA PRO A 53 0.85 -0.92 -10.04
C PRO A 53 0.01 -0.91 -11.32
N SER A 54 0.54 -0.34 -12.40
CA SER A 54 -0.09 -0.31 -13.72
C SER A 54 -0.22 -1.69 -14.37
N LYS A 55 0.50 -2.70 -13.85
CA LYS A 55 0.47 -4.10 -14.29
C LYS A 55 -0.29 -5.01 -13.33
N ASN A 56 -1.17 -4.42 -12.49
CA ASN A 56 -1.97 -5.11 -11.48
C ASN A 56 -1.14 -5.95 -10.50
N CYS A 57 0.00 -5.44 -10.06
CA CYS A 57 0.76 -6.06 -8.98
C CYS A 57 -0.13 -6.26 -7.74
N GLN A 58 -0.08 -7.46 -7.15
CA GLN A 58 -0.95 -7.87 -6.03
C GLN A 58 -0.35 -7.53 -4.66
N SER A 59 0.96 -7.67 -4.48
CA SER A 59 1.65 -7.41 -3.20
C SER A 59 3.09 -6.93 -3.41
N ASN A 60 3.62 -6.13 -2.47
CA ASN A 60 4.97 -5.55 -2.50
C ASN A 60 5.28 -4.69 -3.73
N CYS A 61 4.29 -4.00 -4.28
CA CYS A 61 4.40 -3.26 -5.54
C CYS A 61 5.24 -1.97 -5.43
N LYS A 62 6.06 -1.67 -6.45
CA LYS A 62 6.80 -0.40 -6.59
C LYS A 62 5.82 0.75 -6.81
N GLY A 63 5.53 1.49 -5.75
CA GLY A 63 4.58 2.61 -5.76
C GLY A 63 3.23 2.29 -5.14
N GLY A 64 3.02 1.05 -4.69
CA GLY A 64 1.87 0.64 -3.88
C GLY A 64 2.29 0.33 -2.45
N GLY A 65 2.52 1.38 -1.65
CA GLY A 65 2.70 1.24 -0.19
C GLY A 65 3.99 0.53 0.24
N GLY A 66 5.13 1.14 -0.06
CA GLY A 66 6.41 0.72 0.51
C GLY A 66 6.67 1.40 1.84
N GLY A 67 6.40 0.71 2.95
CA GLY A 67 7.05 0.91 4.24
C GLY A 67 6.45 1.95 5.18
N GLY A 68 5.16 1.88 5.50
CA GLY A 68 4.71 2.50 6.75
C GLY A 68 5.26 1.70 7.93
N GLU A 69 6.18 2.26 8.71
CA GLU A 69 6.64 1.59 9.92
C GLU A 69 5.45 1.38 10.87
N SER A 70 5.17 0.12 11.18
CA SER A 70 4.09 -0.24 12.10
C SER A 70 4.68 -0.46 13.49
N ALA A 71 4.34 0.43 14.43
CA ALA A 71 4.70 0.30 15.83
C ALA A 71 3.44 0.23 16.70
N SER A 72 3.45 -0.65 17.70
CA SER A 72 2.39 -0.75 18.72
C SER A 72 2.85 -0.10 20.02
N ASN A 73 1.91 0.40 20.85
CA ASN A 73 2.17 1.10 22.12
C ASN A 73 2.88 2.46 21.98
N VAL A 74 2.64 3.19 20.89
CA VAL A 74 3.15 4.55 20.71
C VAL A 74 2.29 5.55 21.50
N ARG A 75 2.93 6.41 22.30
CA ARG A 75 2.25 7.49 23.02
C ARG A 75 1.95 8.64 22.05
N ALA A 76 0.68 8.80 21.70
CA ALA A 76 0.21 9.98 20.96
C ALA A 76 -0.05 11.15 21.93
N THR A 77 0.59 12.29 21.69
CA THR A 77 0.32 13.56 22.39
C THR A 77 -0.38 14.53 21.43
N TYR A 78 -1.16 15.46 21.97
CA TYR A 78 -1.86 16.47 21.16
C TYR A 78 -1.16 17.83 21.26
N HIS A 79 -1.18 18.57 20.15
CA HIS A 79 -0.88 20.00 20.10
C HIS A 79 -2.04 20.69 19.38
N LEU A 80 -2.62 21.69 20.04
CA LEU A 80 -3.79 22.38 19.53
C LEU A 80 -3.34 23.54 18.64
N TYR A 81 -3.47 23.36 17.32
CA TYR A 81 -3.02 24.33 16.32
C TYR A 81 -4.12 25.28 15.80
N ASN A 82 -5.39 25.01 16.12
CA ASN A 82 -6.56 25.79 15.68
C ASN A 82 -6.45 26.30 14.23
N PRO A 83 -6.45 25.39 13.22
CA PRO A 83 -6.23 25.78 11.84
C PRO A 83 -7.34 26.69 11.30
N GLN A 84 -8.58 26.57 11.80
CA GLN A 84 -9.70 27.42 11.41
C GLN A 84 -9.49 28.88 11.84
N ASP A 85 -8.97 29.10 13.05
CA ASP A 85 -8.71 30.45 13.59
C ASP A 85 -7.56 31.14 12.86
N ASN A 86 -6.58 30.36 12.40
CA ASN A 86 -5.38 30.84 11.70
C ASN A 86 -5.49 30.77 10.17
N GLY A 87 -6.70 30.60 9.61
CA GLY A 87 -6.91 30.60 8.16
C GLY A 87 -6.13 29.52 7.39
N TRP A 88 -5.86 28.41 8.06
CA TRP A 88 -5.03 27.30 7.58
C TRP A 88 -3.59 27.72 7.19
N ASP A 89 -3.06 28.81 7.74
CA ASP A 89 -1.70 29.26 7.47
C ASP A 89 -0.67 28.43 8.26
N LEU A 90 0.14 27.65 7.55
CA LEU A 90 1.18 26.81 8.14
C LEU A 90 2.31 27.64 8.78
N ASN A 91 2.52 28.88 8.33
CA ASN A 91 3.53 29.77 8.92
C ASN A 91 3.09 30.30 10.28
N ALA A 92 1.79 30.57 10.46
CA ALA A 92 1.23 31.09 11.71
C ALA A 92 1.44 30.11 12.88
N VAL A 93 1.40 28.81 12.59
CA VAL A 93 1.60 27.74 13.57
C VAL A 93 3.02 27.17 13.59
N SER A 94 3.93 27.74 12.78
CA SER A 94 5.30 27.26 12.62
C SER A 94 5.37 25.74 12.38
N ALA A 95 4.45 25.24 11.55
CA ALA A 95 4.46 23.84 11.16
C ALA A 95 5.78 23.54 10.43
N TYR A 96 6.42 22.42 10.75
CA TYR A 96 7.72 22.05 10.16
C TYR A 96 7.70 22.08 8.62
N CYS A 97 6.57 21.71 8.02
CA CYS A 97 6.39 21.65 6.57
C CYS A 97 6.09 23.00 5.92
N SER A 98 6.02 24.10 6.68
CA SER A 98 5.65 25.42 6.17
C SER A 98 6.58 25.91 5.05
N THR A 99 7.87 25.54 5.10
CA THR A 99 8.88 25.89 4.11
C THR A 99 8.56 25.37 2.69
N TRP A 100 7.80 24.28 2.57
CA TRP A 100 7.47 23.68 1.26
C TRP A 100 5.98 23.76 0.93
N ASP A 101 5.11 23.79 1.96
CA ASP A 101 3.66 23.65 1.78
C ASP A 101 2.85 24.89 2.18
N ALA A 102 3.46 25.93 2.76
CA ALA A 102 2.70 27.13 3.15
C ALA A 102 2.13 27.90 1.95
N SER A 103 2.79 27.84 0.79
CA SER A 103 2.35 28.52 -0.44
C SER A 103 1.27 27.77 -1.22
N LYS A 104 0.84 26.60 -0.76
CA LYS A 104 -0.22 25.81 -1.41
C LYS A 104 -1.58 26.53 -1.32
N PRO A 105 -2.48 26.32 -2.30
CA PRO A 105 -3.77 26.98 -2.30
C PRO A 105 -4.59 26.57 -1.06
N TYR A 106 -5.46 27.46 -0.60
CA TYR A 106 -6.32 27.22 0.57
C TYR A 106 -7.13 25.92 0.43
N SER A 107 -7.63 25.63 -0.78
CA SER A 107 -8.36 24.39 -1.09
C SER A 107 -7.54 23.12 -0.88
N TRP A 108 -6.21 23.21 -0.96
CA TRP A 108 -5.30 22.12 -0.62
C TRP A 108 -5.04 22.09 0.89
N ARG A 109 -4.71 23.25 1.49
CA ARG A 109 -4.38 23.37 2.92
C ARG A 109 -5.55 22.98 3.85
N SER A 110 -6.78 23.29 3.46
CA SER A 110 -8.01 22.99 4.20
C SER A 110 -8.61 21.60 3.94
N LYS A 111 -8.15 20.91 2.89
CA LYS A 111 -8.62 19.55 2.57
C LYS A 111 -7.73 18.47 3.18
N VAL A 112 -6.46 18.77 3.45
CA VAL A 112 -5.49 17.79 3.97
C VAL A 112 -5.47 17.85 5.49
N TRP A 113 -5.84 16.75 6.12
CA TRP A 113 -5.71 16.55 7.55
C TRP A 113 -4.21 16.53 7.88
N LEU A 114 -3.77 17.50 8.68
CA LEU A 114 -2.37 17.69 9.02
C LEU A 114 -1.92 16.60 9.99
N ASP A 115 -1.43 15.49 9.46
CA ASP A 115 -0.60 14.55 10.21
C ASP A 115 0.87 14.96 10.01
N CYS A 116 1.36 15.89 10.84
CA CYS A 116 2.80 16.19 10.90
C CYS A 116 3.52 15.06 11.64
N PHE A 117 3.68 13.91 10.98
CA PHE A 117 4.60 12.89 11.46
C PHE A 117 6.03 13.31 11.12
N LEU A 118 6.97 12.98 12.01
CA LEU A 118 8.37 13.38 11.97
C LEU A 118 9.18 12.77 10.79
N TRP A 119 8.73 12.88 9.52
CA TRP A 119 9.56 12.83 8.29
C TRP A 119 8.78 13.09 6.96
N PRO A 120 9.48 13.30 5.81
CA PRO A 120 9.15 14.33 4.82
C PRO A 120 7.81 14.09 4.12
N CYS A 121 7.11 15.19 3.80
CA CYS A 121 5.83 15.26 3.11
C CYS A 121 5.76 14.34 1.88
N TRP A 122 5.34 13.09 2.07
CA TRP A 122 4.91 12.25 0.96
C TRP A 122 3.70 11.40 1.32
N SER A 123 2.68 11.53 0.47
CA SER A 123 1.45 10.74 0.34
C SER A 123 0.31 10.98 1.32
N SER A 124 -0.65 11.76 0.83
CA SER A 124 -2.04 11.38 0.61
C SER A 124 -2.48 9.95 1.00
N ARG A 125 -2.58 9.63 2.31
CA ARG A 125 -3.57 8.70 2.85
C ARG A 125 -4.04 9.15 4.25
N PRO A 126 -5.34 9.04 4.57
CA PRO A 126 -5.90 9.57 5.82
C PRO A 126 -5.75 8.55 6.94
N SER A 127 -5.06 8.91 8.03
CA SER A 127 -5.05 8.08 9.25
C SER A 127 -5.28 8.94 10.50
N PHE A 128 -6.56 9.00 10.86
CA PHE A 128 -7.09 9.18 12.22
C PHE A 128 -6.47 10.28 13.09
N LEU A 129 -7.01 11.49 12.95
CA LEU A 129 -7.35 12.30 14.12
C LEU A 129 -8.81 12.75 14.05
N ARG A 130 -9.56 12.22 15.01
CA ARG A 130 -10.95 12.54 15.30
C ARG A 130 -11.03 14.04 15.66
N GLN A 131 -11.67 14.85 14.83
CA GLN A 131 -12.20 16.13 15.28
C GLN A 131 -13.17 15.83 16.42
N SER A 132 -12.84 16.24 17.64
CA SER A 132 -13.89 16.58 18.61
C SER A 132 -14.70 17.73 17.98
N ALA A 133 -16.01 17.51 17.91
CA ALA A 133 -17.00 18.48 17.49
C ALA A 133 -16.87 19.82 18.22
#